data_AF-A0A7J9D796-F1
#
_entry.id   AF-A0A7J9D796-F1
#
_cell.length_a   1.000
_cell.length_b   1.000
_cell.length_c   1.000
_cell.angle_alpha   90.00
_cell.angle_beta   90.00
_cell.angle_gamma   90.00
#
_symmetry.space_group_name_H-M   'P 1'
#
loop_
_entity.id
_entity.type
_entity.pdbx_description
1 polymer ?
#
loop_
_entity_poly.entity_id
_entity_poly.type
_entity_poly.pdbx_seq_one_letter_code
_entity_poly.pdbx_strand_id
1 'polypeptide(L)'
;MSNAWNQTRRMKRLAIGPMTTLEYNEWWVRRINDNIPEPSYKNSQSIEENLRVVPSELQIIKQDFERRNAELKKKIEQMEEEKMNLRLDVDVQKLEAERLRKGKAKAEEDLDSLKTNYKKLHLSMELSGWEKF
;
A
#
# COMPACT_ATOMS: atom_id res chain seq x y z
N MET A 1 -34.18 -28.43 33.95
CA MET A 1 -33.61 -27.23 33.29
C MET A 1 -32.08 -27.38 33.17
N SER A 2 -31.59 -28.23 32.26
CA SER A 2 -30.14 -28.52 32.13
C SER A 2 -29.62 -28.53 30.68
N ASN A 3 -30.44 -28.18 29.68
CA ASN A 3 -30.06 -28.32 28.28
C ASN A 3 -29.40 -27.08 27.65
N ALA A 4 -29.44 -25.91 28.30
CA ALA A 4 -28.85 -24.68 27.76
C ALA A 4 -27.31 -24.61 27.92
N TRP A 5 -26.75 -25.24 28.96
CA TRP A 5 -25.31 -25.15 29.27
C TRP A 5 -24.43 -25.97 28.32
N ASN A 6 -24.96 -27.03 27.73
CA ASN A 6 -24.23 -27.90 26.81
C ASN A 6 -24.14 -27.32 25.37
N GLN A 7 -24.85 -26.22 25.09
CA GLN A 7 -24.93 -25.64 23.75
C GLN A 7 -23.81 -24.62 23.47
N THR A 8 -23.30 -23.94 24.51
CA THR A 8 -22.25 -22.91 24.39
C THR A 8 -20.86 -23.50 24.14
N ARG A 9 -20.60 -24.77 24.50
CA ARG A 9 -19.32 -25.45 24.24
C ARG A 9 -19.13 -25.96 22.80
N ARG A 10 -20.12 -25.76 21.92
CA ARG A 10 -20.06 -26.17 20.50
C ARG A 10 -19.86 -24.99 19.54
N MET A 11 -19.03 -24.01 19.91
CA MET A 11 -18.39 -23.18 18.88
C MET A 11 -17.46 -24.10 18.08
N LYS A 12 -17.91 -24.46 16.88
CA LYS A 12 -17.10 -25.18 15.88
C LYS A 12 -15.80 -24.41 15.73
N ARG A 13 -14.65 -25.10 15.84
CA ARG A 13 -13.35 -24.56 15.43
C ARG A 13 -13.47 -24.16 13.95
N LEU A 14 -13.79 -22.89 13.70
CA LEU A 14 -13.47 -22.29 12.42
C LEU A 14 -11.95 -22.23 12.40
N ALA A 15 -11.35 -22.85 11.39
CA ALA A 15 -9.93 -22.77 11.12
C ALA A 15 -9.60 -21.32 10.71
N ILE A 16 -9.55 -20.45 11.70
CA ILE A 16 -8.90 -19.16 11.62
C ILE A 16 -7.42 -19.51 11.51
N GLY A 17 -6.82 -19.28 10.34
CA GLY A 17 -5.38 -19.46 10.11
C GLY A 17 -4.56 -18.78 11.21
N PRO A 18 -3.28 -19.15 11.39
CA PRO A 18 -2.51 -18.81 12.58
C PRO A 18 -2.42 -17.29 12.75
N MET A 19 -3.34 -16.76 13.56
CA MET A 19 -3.36 -15.38 14.03
C MET A 19 -2.37 -15.20 15.18
N THR A 20 -1.82 -16.32 15.68
CA THR A 20 -0.85 -16.45 16.74
C THR A 20 0.56 -16.34 16.16
N THR A 21 1.15 -15.17 16.40
CA THR A 21 2.57 -14.86 16.24
C THR A 21 3.44 -15.88 16.99
N LEU A 22 4.70 -16.05 16.55
CA LEU A 22 5.70 -16.93 17.17
C LEU A 22 5.78 -16.75 18.70
N GLU A 23 5.62 -15.52 19.19
CA GLU A 23 5.60 -15.16 20.61
C GLU A 23 4.48 -15.88 21.40
N TYR A 24 3.30 -16.08 20.83
CA TYR A 24 2.21 -16.83 21.49
C TYR A 24 2.54 -18.31 21.64
N ASN A 25 3.18 -18.91 20.63
CA ASN A 25 3.58 -20.31 20.68
C ASN A 25 4.71 -20.53 21.70
N GLU A 26 5.68 -19.62 21.77
CA GLU A 26 6.75 -19.65 22.78
C GLU A 26 6.19 -19.47 24.20
N TRP A 27 5.23 -18.56 24.37
CA TRP A 27 4.52 -18.34 25.64
C TRP A 27 3.75 -19.59 26.08
N TRP A 28 3.06 -20.26 25.15
CA TRP A 28 2.30 -21.48 25.43
C TRP A 28 3.19 -22.67 25.81
N VAL A 29 4.32 -22.84 25.12
CA VAL A 29 5.30 -23.91 25.40
C VAL A 29 5.92 -23.76 26.80
N ARG A 30 6.23 -22.53 27.23
CA ARG A 30 6.77 -22.28 28.59
C ARG A 30 5.78 -22.72 29.67
N ARG A 31 4.49 -22.39 29.51
CA ARG A 31 3.43 -22.69 30.49
C ARG A 31 3.08 -24.18 30.61
N ILE A 32 3.25 -24.97 29.56
CA ILE A 32 3.00 -26.43 29.63
C ILE A 32 4.00 -27.12 30.56
N ASN A 33 5.26 -26.66 30.57
CA ASN A 33 6.31 -27.22 31.43
C ASN A 33 6.17 -26.80 32.91
N ASP A 34 5.47 -25.71 33.21
CA ASP A 34 5.27 -25.24 34.59
C ASP A 34 4.22 -26.06 35.38
N ASN A 35 3.46 -26.96 34.72
CA ASN A 35 2.41 -27.77 35.38
C ASN A 35 2.89 -29.11 35.96
N ILE A 36 4.19 -29.41 35.87
CA ILE A 36 4.79 -30.53 36.60
C ILE A 36 5.60 -29.91 37.74
N PRO A 37 5.10 -29.89 38.98
CA PRO A 37 5.91 -29.48 40.11
C PRO A 37 6.93 -30.59 40.35
N GLU A 38 8.12 -30.48 39.78
CA GLU A 38 9.27 -31.25 40.24
C GLU A 38 9.77 -30.57 41.53
N PRO A 39 9.69 -31.22 42.71
CA PRO A 39 10.14 -30.61 43.94
C PRO A 39 11.66 -30.77 44.03
N SER A 40 12.41 -29.92 43.33
CA SER A 40 13.86 -29.85 43.52
C SER A 40 14.31 -28.48 44.03
N TYR A 41 14.75 -28.54 45.28
CA TYR A 41 15.53 -27.59 46.03
C TYR A 41 16.60 -26.88 45.17
N LYS A 42 16.34 -25.62 44.75
CA LYS A 42 17.36 -24.61 44.41
C LYS A 42 16.70 -23.24 44.16
N ASN A 43 16.47 -22.54 45.27
CA ASN A 43 15.96 -21.17 45.34
C ASN A 43 17.03 -20.17 44.85
N SER A 44 17.36 -20.19 43.57
CA SER A 44 18.30 -19.26 42.93
C SER A 44 17.66 -18.34 41.88
N GLN A 45 16.33 -18.45 41.67
CA GLN A 45 15.58 -17.39 40.98
C GLN A 45 15.36 -16.25 41.97
N SER A 46 15.83 -15.06 41.62
CA SER A 46 15.67 -13.87 42.46
C SER A 46 14.18 -13.57 42.65
N ILE A 47 13.82 -12.98 43.79
CA ILE A 47 12.45 -12.51 44.08
C ILE A 47 11.94 -11.60 42.94
N GLU A 48 12.84 -10.86 42.29
CA GLU A 48 12.58 -10.02 41.12
C GLU A 48 12.07 -10.79 39.91
N GLU A 49 12.61 -11.99 39.63
CA GLU A 49 12.16 -12.86 38.54
C GLU A 49 10.78 -13.47 38.81
N ASN A 50 10.46 -13.73 40.09
CA ASN A 50 9.13 -14.17 40.54
C ASN A 50 8.09 -13.03 40.56
N LEU A 51 8.52 -11.76 40.64
CA LEU A 51 7.68 -10.57 40.55
C LEU A 51 7.48 -10.09 39.10
N ARG A 52 8.14 -10.73 38.13
CA ARG A 52 8.01 -10.40 36.71
C ARG A 52 6.60 -10.79 36.25
N VAL A 53 5.70 -9.80 36.24
CA VAL A 53 4.30 -9.97 35.82
C VAL A 53 4.28 -10.48 34.37
N VAL A 54 4.05 -11.77 34.20
CA VAL A 54 3.86 -12.38 32.88
C VAL A 54 2.60 -11.74 32.28
N PRO A 55 2.72 -11.07 31.11
CA PRO A 55 1.55 -10.49 30.46
C PRO A 55 0.51 -11.57 30.20
N SER A 56 -0.75 -11.26 30.50
CA SER A 56 -1.85 -12.15 30.15
C SER A 56 -1.97 -12.30 28.63
N GLU A 57 -2.51 -13.42 28.15
CA GLU A 57 -2.77 -13.63 26.71
C GLU A 57 -3.55 -12.45 26.09
N LEU A 58 -4.53 -11.91 26.83
CA LEU A 58 -5.31 -10.76 26.40
C LEU A 58 -4.48 -9.48 26.27
N GLN A 59 -3.50 -9.28 27.14
CA GLN A 59 -2.60 -8.13 27.08
C GLN A 59 -1.68 -8.20 25.86
N ILE A 60 -1.18 -9.40 25.54
CA ILE A 60 -0.36 -9.64 24.33
C ILE A 60 -1.20 -9.42 23.07
N ILE A 61 -2.39 -10.02 23.00
CA ILE A 61 -3.32 -9.86 21.86
C ILE A 61 -3.69 -8.39 21.65
N LYS A 62 -3.95 -7.65 22.75
CA LYS A 62 -4.27 -6.22 22.67
C LYS A 62 -3.11 -5.42 22.08
N GLN A 63 -1.89 -5.64 22.55
CA GLN A 63 -0.70 -4.95 22.04
C GLN A 63 -0.45 -5.26 20.56
N ASP A 64 -0.60 -6.50 20.14
CA ASP A 64 -0.46 -6.90 18.74
C ASP A 64 -1.53 -6.27 17.84
N PHE A 65 -2.77 -6.17 18.35
CA PHE A 65 -3.84 -5.49 17.64
C PHE A 65 -3.55 -3.99 17.48
N GLU A 66 -3.11 -3.31 18.55
CA GLU A 66 -2.74 -1.90 18.50
C GLU A 66 -1.58 -1.65 17.51
N ARG A 67 -0.56 -2.52 17.50
CA ARG A 67 0.57 -2.47 16.56
C ARG A 67 0.10 -2.57 15.11
N ARG A 68 -0.68 -3.62 14.79
CA ARG A 68 -1.22 -3.82 13.44
C ARG A 68 -2.11 -2.66 13.00
N ASN A 69 -2.90 -2.11 13.91
CA ASN A 69 -3.77 -0.98 13.60
C ASN A 69 -2.95 0.29 13.27
N ALA A 70 -1.86 0.55 13.99
CA ALA A 70 -0.95 1.65 13.70
C ALA A 70 -0.25 1.48 12.34
N GLU A 71 0.22 0.27 12.02
CA GLU A 71 0.81 -0.06 10.72
C GLU A 71 -0.19 0.15 9.57
N LEU A 72 -1.44 -0.30 9.73
CA LEU A 72 -2.50 -0.10 8.75
C LEU A 72 -2.83 1.37 8.56
N LYS A 73 -2.92 2.15 9.64
CA LYS A 73 -3.16 3.60 9.57
C LYS A 73 -2.06 4.31 8.77
N LYS A 74 -0.80 3.99 9.03
CA LYS A 74 0.34 4.53 8.27
C LYS A 74 0.26 4.16 6.79
N LYS A 75 -0.10 2.91 6.48
CA LYS A 75 -0.26 2.45 5.09
C LYS A 75 -1.40 3.17 4.37
N ILE A 76 -2.52 3.44 5.07
CA ILE A 76 -3.64 4.20 4.52
C ILE A 76 -3.19 5.63 4.17
N GLU A 77 -2.50 6.29 5.08
CA GLU A 77 -1.98 7.66 4.88
C GLU A 77 -1.03 7.71 3.66
N GLN A 78 -0.10 6.76 3.55
CA GLN A 78 0.79 6.65 2.37
C GLN A 78 0.01 6.45 1.06
N MET A 79 -0.99 5.57 1.05
CA MET A 79 -1.82 5.35 -0.14
C MET A 79 -2.65 6.58 -0.52
N GLU A 80 -3.10 7.37 0.46
CA GLU A 80 -3.83 8.63 0.20
C GLU A 80 -2.90 9.69 -0.42
N GLU A 81 -1.66 9.78 0.06
CA GLU A 81 -0.62 10.64 -0.52
C GLU A 81 -0.26 10.22 -1.95
N GLU A 82 0.02 8.94 -2.19
CA GLU A 82 0.31 8.40 -3.52
C GLU A 82 -0.85 8.67 -4.50
N LYS A 83 -2.10 8.48 -4.05
CA LYS A 83 -3.29 8.75 -4.86
C LYS A 83 -3.40 10.23 -5.23
N MET A 84 -3.06 11.15 -4.33
CA MET A 84 -3.03 12.59 -4.61
C MET A 84 -1.97 12.92 -5.66
N ASN A 85 -0.75 12.38 -5.51
CA ASN A 85 0.34 12.59 -6.47
C ASN A 85 -0.02 12.08 -7.87
N LEU A 86 -0.56 10.87 -7.96
CA LEU A 86 -0.99 10.30 -9.26
C LEU A 86 -2.08 11.14 -9.94
N ARG A 87 -2.98 11.77 -9.17
CA ARG A 87 -3.98 12.67 -9.74
C ARG A 87 -3.33 13.91 -10.36
N LEU A 88 -2.35 14.49 -9.67
CA LEU A 88 -1.59 15.63 -10.20
C LEU A 88 -0.84 15.26 -11.47
N ASP A 89 -0.17 14.10 -11.50
CA ASP A 89 0.55 13.63 -12.69
C ASP A 89 -0.38 13.45 -13.89
N VAL A 90 -1.58 12.89 -13.68
CA VAL A 90 -2.58 12.75 -14.73
C VAL A 90 -3.00 14.11 -15.29
N ASP A 91 -3.18 15.12 -14.44
CA ASP A 91 -3.59 16.45 -14.88
C ASP A 91 -2.44 17.19 -15.60
N VAL A 92 -1.19 17.02 -15.15
CA VAL A 92 0.00 17.51 -15.86
C VAL A 92 0.10 16.90 -17.25
N GLN A 93 -0.01 15.57 -17.37
CA GLN A 93 0.05 14.88 -18.67
C GLN A 93 -1.06 15.34 -19.62
N LYS A 94 -2.28 15.57 -19.12
CA LYS A 94 -3.37 16.13 -19.93
C LYS A 94 -3.03 17.52 -20.46
N LEU A 95 -2.50 18.41 -19.62
CA LEU A 95 -2.11 19.76 -20.01
C LEU A 95 -0.99 19.76 -21.06
N GLU A 96 0.01 18.89 -20.89
CA GLU A 96 1.08 18.73 -21.86
C GLU A 96 0.57 18.22 -23.21
N ALA A 97 -0.31 17.20 -23.21
CA ALA A 97 -0.93 16.67 -24.42
C ALA A 97 -1.76 17.73 -25.15
N GLU A 98 -2.50 18.56 -24.40
CA GLU A 98 -3.28 19.65 -25.01
C GLU A 98 -2.38 20.72 -25.64
N ARG A 99 -1.29 21.10 -24.96
CA ARG A 99 -0.30 22.04 -25.49
C ARG A 99 0.33 21.51 -26.77
N LEU A 100 0.72 20.23 -26.79
CA LEU A 100 1.27 19.57 -27.99
C LEU A 100 0.27 19.56 -29.14
N ARG A 101 -1.01 19.26 -28.87
CA ARG A 101 -2.07 19.28 -29.90
C ARG A 101 -2.23 20.67 -30.51
N LYS A 102 -2.24 21.72 -29.68
CA LYS A 102 -2.33 23.12 -30.13
C LYS A 102 -1.11 23.51 -30.96
N GLY A 103 0.10 23.15 -30.52
CA GLY A 103 1.33 23.40 -31.27
C GLY A 103 1.34 22.71 -32.63
N LYS A 104 0.91 21.43 -32.68
CA LYS A 104 0.80 20.67 -33.93
C LYS A 104 -0.17 21.31 -34.91
N ALA A 105 -1.37 21.69 -34.45
CA ALA A 105 -2.38 22.31 -35.30
C ALA A 105 -1.87 23.63 -35.94
N LYS A 106 -1.16 24.45 -35.15
CA LYS A 106 -0.54 25.68 -35.66
C LYS A 106 0.55 25.38 -36.70
N ALA A 107 1.43 24.41 -36.43
CA ALA A 107 2.48 24.04 -37.37
C ALA A 107 1.94 23.48 -38.69
N GLU A 108 0.82 22.76 -38.65
CA GLU A 108 0.11 22.29 -39.85
C GLU A 108 -0.48 23.45 -40.65
N GLU A 109 -1.12 24.43 -40.00
CA GLU A 109 -1.62 25.64 -40.66
C GLU A 109 -0.49 26.46 -41.32
N ASP A 110 0.60 26.67 -40.59
CA ASP A 110 1.79 27.37 -41.09
C ASP A 110 2.40 26.66 -42.31
N LEU A 111 2.45 25.32 -42.28
CA LEU A 111 2.94 24.49 -43.38
C LEU A 111 2.05 24.58 -44.63
N ASP A 112 0.73 24.54 -44.45
CA ASP A 112 -0.23 24.68 -45.55
C ASP A 112 -0.13 26.07 -46.19
N SER A 113 -0.02 27.13 -45.37
CA SER A 113 0.24 28.49 -45.84
C SER A 113 1.54 28.55 -46.66
N LEU A 114 2.64 28.04 -46.12
CA LEU A 114 3.93 28.01 -46.80
C LEU A 114 3.85 27.26 -48.14
N LYS A 115 3.19 26.11 -48.17
CA LYS A 115 2.97 25.31 -49.38
C LYS A 115 2.19 26.08 -50.44
N THR A 116 1.16 26.84 -50.05
CA THR A 116 0.40 27.68 -51.00
C THR A 116 1.24 28.84 -51.54
N ASN A 117 2.02 29.51 -50.69
CA ASN A 117 2.89 30.61 -51.10
C ASN A 117 4.00 30.14 -52.04
N TYR A 118 4.61 28.99 -51.75
CA TYR A 118 5.61 28.39 -52.63
C TYR A 118 5.05 28.10 -54.03
N LYS A 119 3.85 27.50 -54.12
CA LYS A 119 3.19 27.25 -55.42
C LYS A 119 2.97 28.54 -56.20
N LYS A 120 2.53 29.62 -55.54
CA LYS A 120 2.33 30.93 -56.19
C LYS A 120 3.64 31.53 -56.68
N LEU A 121 4.71 31.42 -55.89
CA LEU A 121 6.04 31.91 -56.27
C LEU A 121 6.56 31.17 -57.51
N HIS A 122 6.47 29.84 -57.51
CA HIS A 122 6.90 29.02 -58.64
C HIS A 122 6.14 29.37 -59.93
N LEU A 123 4.81 29.47 -59.88
CA LEU A 123 4.00 29.94 -61.02
C LEU A 123 4.41 31.34 -61.50
N SER A 124 4.78 32.22 -60.57
CA SER A 124 5.25 33.57 -60.91
C SER A 124 6.63 33.55 -61.60
N MET A 125 7.52 32.64 -61.19
CA MET A 125 8.83 32.41 -61.82
C MET A 125 8.69 31.79 -63.23
N GLU A 126 7.79 30.82 -63.40
CA GLU A 126 7.45 30.24 -64.70
C GLU A 126 6.96 31.31 -65.68
N LEU A 127 6.02 32.18 -65.24
CA LEU A 127 5.45 33.25 -66.07
C LEU A 127 6.45 34.34 -66.44
N SER A 128 7.41 34.64 -65.56
CA SER A 128 8.42 35.69 -65.79
C SER A 128 9.62 35.20 -66.60
N GLY A 129 9.72 33.89 -66.88
CA GLY A 129 10.82 33.30 -67.67
C GLY A 129 12.15 33.15 -66.90
N TRP A 130 12.11 33.22 -65.57
CA TRP A 130 13.29 33.14 -64.70
C TRP A 130 13.83 31.72 -64.49
N GLU A 131 13.16 30.71 -65.04
CA GLU A 131 13.45 29.29 -64.86
C GLU A 131 14.48 28.71 -65.85
N LYS A 132 15.07 29.54 -66.73
CA LYS A 132 15.95 29.11 -67.84
C LYS A 132 17.44 29.47 -67.70
N PHE A 133 17.98 29.63 -66.49
CA PHE A 133 19.43 29.79 -66.27
C PHE A 133 19.98 28.75 -65.30
#